data_AF-A0A8K1G363-F1
#
_entry.id   AF-A0A8K1G363-F1
#
_cell.length_a   1.000
_cell.length_b   1.000
_cell.length_c   1.000
_cell.angle_alpha   90.00
_cell.angle_beta   90.00
_cell.angle_gamma   90.00
#
_symmetry.space_group_name_H-M   'P 1'
#
loop_
_entity.id
_entity.type
_entity.pdbx_description
1 polymer ?
#
loop_
_entity_poly.entity_id
_entity_poly.type
_entity_poly.pdbx_seq_one_letter_code
_entity_poly.pdbx_strand_id
1 'polypeptide(L)'
;MSNGVYVPPAANGDVKPVVSTTPLVDFLMQLEDYTPTIPDAVTGYYLNRAGFEASDPRIIRLISLAAQKFISDIANDALQHCKMKGTASGSSRSKSKDKKYTLTMEDLTPALAEYGINVKKPHYFT
;
A
#
# COMPACT_ATOMS: atom_id res chain seq x y z
N MET A 1 49.16 -26.29 18.54
CA MET A 1 47.94 -26.50 17.73
C MET A 1 47.02 -25.30 18.02
N SER A 2 47.37 -24.08 17.60
CA SER A 2 47.03 -23.46 16.31
C SER A 2 45.55 -23.62 15.93
N ASN A 3 44.80 -22.51 15.96
CA ASN A 3 43.88 -22.11 14.89
C ASN A 3 43.52 -20.63 15.08
N GLY A 4 44.45 -19.76 14.67
CA GLY A 4 44.10 -18.39 14.32
C GLY A 4 43.39 -18.42 12.96
N VAL A 5 42.16 -17.91 12.91
CA VAL A 5 41.47 -17.66 11.64
C VAL A 5 41.72 -16.21 11.26
N TYR A 6 42.68 -16.02 10.36
CA TYR A 6 42.87 -14.76 9.66
C TYR A 6 41.66 -14.52 8.74
N VAL A 7 40.92 -13.45 8.98
CA VAL A 7 39.85 -12.98 8.08
C VAL A 7 40.46 -11.96 7.12
N PRO A 8 40.47 -12.21 5.81
CA PRO A 8 40.96 -11.23 4.84
C PRO A 8 39.96 -10.06 4.73
N PRO A 9 40.41 -8.85 4.34
CA PRO A 9 39.51 -7.73 4.12
C PRO A 9 38.71 -8.00 2.85
N ALA A 10 37.42 -8.31 3.00
CA ALA A 10 36.51 -8.42 1.88
C ALA A 10 36.23 -7.02 1.32
N ALA A 11 36.63 -6.83 0.06
CA ALA A 11 36.34 -5.67 -0.75
C ALA A 11 34.82 -5.50 -0.97
N ASN A 12 34.41 -4.24 -1.03
CA ASN A 12 33.15 -3.68 -1.56
C ASN A 12 32.13 -4.64 -2.22
N GLY A 13 30.87 -4.52 -1.79
CA GLY A 13 29.69 -4.78 -2.63
C GLY A 13 28.66 -5.69 -1.99
N ASP A 14 27.45 -5.16 -1.80
CA ASP A 14 26.21 -5.86 -1.43
C ASP A 14 26.07 -6.34 0.03
N VAL A 15 25.81 -5.39 0.93
CA VAL A 15 25.09 -5.69 2.17
C VAL A 15 23.68 -6.13 1.81
N LYS A 16 23.45 -7.43 1.69
CA LYS A 16 22.08 -7.97 1.80
C LYS A 16 21.56 -7.57 3.17
N PRO A 17 20.39 -6.92 3.27
CA PRO A 17 19.87 -6.52 4.57
C PRO A 17 19.71 -7.79 5.40
N VAL A 18 20.39 -7.83 6.54
CA VAL A 18 20.15 -8.84 7.57
C VAL A 18 18.67 -8.71 7.92
N VAL A 19 17.86 -9.69 7.51
CA VAL A 19 16.48 -9.80 7.99
C VAL A 19 16.60 -10.11 9.46
N SER A 20 16.45 -9.07 10.27
CA SER A 20 16.43 -9.15 11.72
C SER A 20 15.36 -10.15 12.15
N THR A 21 15.65 -10.89 13.21
CA THR A 21 14.80 -11.97 13.75
C THR A 21 13.50 -11.48 14.39
N THR A 22 13.14 -10.20 14.22
CA THR A 22 11.86 -9.58 14.60
C THR A 22 11.51 -8.45 13.63
N PRO A 23 11.10 -8.74 12.38
CA PRO A 23 10.86 -7.72 11.36
C PRO A 23 9.76 -6.71 11.77
N LEU A 24 8.84 -7.12 12.65
CA LEU A 24 7.77 -6.25 13.14
C LEU A 24 8.27 -5.18 14.12
N VAL A 25 9.21 -5.51 15.02
CA VAL A 25 9.70 -4.53 16.00
C VAL A 25 10.47 -3.41 15.31
N ASP A 26 11.31 -3.78 14.35
CA ASP A 26 12.09 -2.82 13.56
C ASP A 26 11.19 -1.91 12.73
N PHE A 27 10.12 -2.47 12.14
CA PHE A 27 9.10 -1.69 11.45
C PHE A 27 8.44 -0.67 12.39
N LEU A 28 8.04 -1.07 13.60
CA LEU A 28 7.44 -0.15 14.58
C LEU A 28 8.40 0.94 15.03
N MET A 29 9.70 0.65 15.16
CA MET A 29 10.71 1.66 15.46
C MET A 29 10.84 2.67 14.32
N GLN A 30 10.81 2.22 13.06
CA GLN A 30 10.87 3.10 11.89
C GLN A 30 9.69 4.07 11.78
N LEU A 31 8.55 3.78 12.40
CA LEU A 31 7.38 4.68 12.39
C LEU A 31 7.62 5.98 13.16
N GLU A 32 8.62 6.04 14.04
CA GLU A 32 8.95 7.25 14.79
C GLU A 32 9.47 8.38 13.90
N ASP A 33 10.16 8.04 12.80
CA ASP A 33 10.69 9.02 11.85
C ASP A 33 9.89 9.08 10.53
N TYR A 34 8.95 8.16 10.33
CA TYR A 34 8.16 8.10 9.11
C TYR A 34 6.99 9.10 9.13
N THR A 35 6.82 9.87 8.06
CA THR A 35 5.67 10.75 7.86
C THR A 35 4.73 10.20 6.78
N PRO A 36 3.56 9.62 7.14
CA PRO A 36 2.61 9.10 6.16
C PRO A 36 2.02 10.19 5.28
N THR A 37 1.52 9.80 4.10
CA THR A 37 0.79 10.70 3.18
C THR A 37 -0.44 11.36 3.83
N ILE A 38 -1.12 10.65 4.73
CA ILE A 38 -2.21 11.19 5.54
C ILE A 38 -1.60 11.91 6.75
N PRO A 39 -1.86 13.22 6.94
CA PRO A 39 -1.32 13.96 8.08
C PRO A 39 -1.83 13.44 9.44
N ASP A 40 -0.95 13.43 10.44
CA ASP A 40 -1.24 12.91 11.79
C ASP A 40 -2.47 13.59 12.42
N ALA A 41 -2.70 14.89 12.18
CA ALA A 41 -3.87 15.61 12.67
C ALA A 41 -5.20 15.09 12.10
N VAL A 42 -5.22 14.63 10.84
CA VAL A 42 -6.42 14.08 10.19
C VAL A 42 -6.74 12.72 10.79
N THR A 43 -5.72 11.86 10.93
CA THR A 43 -5.90 10.55 11.56
C THR A 43 -6.32 10.71 13.02
N GLY A 44 -5.68 11.61 13.78
CA GLY A 44 -6.05 11.93 15.16
C GLY A 44 -7.51 12.40 15.29
N TYR A 45 -8.00 13.25 14.39
CA TYR A 45 -9.41 13.65 14.37
C TYR A 45 -10.37 12.46 14.22
N TYR A 46 -10.10 11.54 13.29
CA TYR A 46 -10.95 10.36 13.10
C TYR A 46 -10.83 9.35 14.25
N LEU A 47 -9.66 9.22 14.87
CA LEU A 47 -9.48 8.39 16.06
C LEU A 47 -10.26 8.95 17.26
N ASN A 48 -10.16 10.26 17.51
CA ASN A 48 -10.92 10.93 18.57
C ASN A 48 -12.44 10.78 18.34
N ARG A 49 -12.89 10.91 17.09
CA ARG A 49 -14.29 10.67 16.72
C ARG A 49 -14.72 9.21 16.97
N ALA A 50 -13.82 8.25 16.84
CA ALA A 50 -14.06 6.85 17.18
C ALA A 50 -13.91 6.55 18.69
N GLY A 51 -13.58 7.56 19.52
CA GLY A 51 -13.40 7.41 20.96
C GLY A 51 -12.02 6.90 21.37
N PHE A 52 -11.01 7.04 20.51
CA PHE A 52 -9.63 6.62 20.78
C PHE A 52 -8.66 7.79 20.71
N GLU A 53 -7.95 8.05 21.79
CA GLU A 53 -6.88 9.03 21.86
C GLU A 53 -5.53 8.30 22.03
N ALA A 54 -4.65 8.43 21.04
CA ALA A 54 -3.35 7.78 21.06
C ALA A 54 -2.28 8.73 21.61
N SER A 55 -1.63 8.34 22.70
CA SER A 55 -0.48 9.09 23.25
C SER A 55 0.80 8.87 22.44
N ASP A 56 0.93 7.70 21.79
CA ASP A 56 2.10 7.35 20.98
C ASP A 56 1.85 7.67 19.49
N PRO A 57 2.62 8.59 18.88
CA PRO A 57 2.44 8.98 17.49
C PRO A 57 2.67 7.82 16.50
N ARG A 58 3.42 6.78 16.88
CA ARG A 58 3.64 5.59 16.05
C ARG A 58 2.34 4.84 15.80
N ILE A 59 1.41 4.85 16.75
CA ILE A 59 0.09 4.23 16.59
C ILE A 59 -0.73 5.00 15.55
N ILE A 60 -0.73 6.33 15.62
CA ILE A 60 -1.41 7.19 14.63
C ILE A 60 -0.88 6.90 13.23
N ARG A 61 0.45 6.86 13.08
CA ARG A 61 1.11 6.61 11.79
C ARG A 61 0.90 5.19 11.28
N LEU A 62 0.89 4.20 12.15
CA LEU A 62 0.56 2.82 11.81
C LEU A 62 -0.85 2.73 11.21
N ILE A 63 -1.83 3.37 11.85
CA ILE A 63 -3.22 3.39 11.38
C ILE A 63 -3.32 4.13 10.04
N SER A 64 -2.63 5.26 9.90
CA SER A 64 -2.52 5.99 8.62
C SER A 64 -1.97 5.10 7.51
N LEU A 65 -0.88 4.37 7.77
CA LEU A 65 -0.28 3.45 6.80
C LEU A 65 -1.19 2.26 6.47
N ALA A 66 -1.88 1.70 7.46
CA ALA A 66 -2.84 0.62 7.24
C ALA A 66 -3.99 1.08 6.33
N ALA A 67 -4.53 2.28 6.56
CA ALA A 67 -5.55 2.86 5.70
C ALA A 67 -5.04 3.13 4.28
N GLN A 68 -3.82 3.66 4.14
CA GLN A 68 -3.18 3.87 2.83
C GLN A 68 -2.99 2.55 2.08
N LYS A 69 -2.51 1.51 2.77
CA LYS A 69 -2.37 0.18 2.19
C LYS A 69 -3.72 -0.35 1.72
N PHE A 70 -4.74 -0.27 2.56
CA PHE A 70 -6.10 -0.72 2.23
C PHE A 70 -6.64 -0.06 0.95
N ILE A 71 -6.53 1.27 0.84
CA ILE A 71 -6.94 1.99 -0.38
C ILE A 71 -6.06 1.61 -1.58
N SER A 72 -4.76 1.41 -1.36
CA SER A 72 -3.83 1.00 -2.43
C SER A 72 -4.16 -0.39 -2.97
N ASP A 73 -4.51 -1.34 -2.11
CA ASP A 73 -4.93 -2.69 -2.52
C ASP A 73 -6.18 -2.60 -3.40
N ILE A 74 -7.24 -1.90 -2.94
CA ILE A 74 -8.47 -1.68 -3.74
C ILE A 74 -8.17 -1.00 -5.09
N ALA A 75 -7.32 0.03 -5.10
CA ALA A 75 -6.96 0.74 -6.32
C ALA A 75 -6.21 -0.15 -7.31
N ASN A 76 -5.34 -1.05 -6.81
CA ASN A 76 -4.63 -2.02 -7.63
C ASN A 76 -5.58 -3.07 -8.21
N ASP A 77 -6.55 -3.56 -7.43
CA ASP A 77 -7.56 -4.52 -7.90
C ASP A 77 -8.46 -3.89 -8.98
N ALA A 78 -8.94 -2.66 -8.75
CA ALA A 78 -9.67 -1.90 -9.76
C ALA A 78 -8.84 -1.66 -11.04
N LEU A 79 -7.54 -1.38 -10.90
CA LEU A 79 -6.63 -1.23 -12.05
C LEU A 79 -6.48 -2.54 -12.84
N GLN A 80 -6.49 -3.70 -12.17
CA GLN A 80 -6.46 -5.01 -12.84
C GLN A 80 -7.73 -5.21 -13.67
N HIS A 81 -8.91 -4.93 -13.13
CA HIS A 81 -10.17 -4.97 -13.89
C HIS A 81 -10.15 -4.01 -15.10
N CYS A 82 -9.65 -2.79 -14.91
CA CYS A 82 -9.49 -1.79 -15.97
C CYS A 82 -8.57 -2.30 -17.11
N LYS A 83 -7.45 -2.95 -16.76
CA LYS A 83 -6.49 -3.53 -17.73
C LYS A 83 -7.09 -4.66 -18.55
N MET A 84 -7.84 -5.57 -17.90
CA MET A 84 -8.48 -6.71 -18.57
C MET A 84 -9.56 -6.28 -19.57
N LYS A 85 -10.32 -5.22 -19.27
CA LYS A 85 -11.28 -4.61 -20.20
C LYS A 85 -10.60 -4.12 -21.48
N GLY A 86 -9.45 -3.46 -21.32
CA GLY A 86 -8.65 -2.93 -22.44
C GLY A 86 -7.97 -4.00 -23.31
N THR A 87 -8.01 -5.29 -22.94
CA THR A 87 -7.54 -6.41 -23.76
C THR A 87 -8.65 -7.12 -24.53
N ALA A 88 -9.91 -7.01 -24.09
CA ALA A 88 -11.08 -7.57 -24.77
C ALA A 88 -11.63 -6.65 -25.88
N SER A 89 -11.40 -5.34 -25.76
CA SER A 89 -11.61 -4.38 -26.84
C SER A 89 -10.49 -4.49 -27.87
N GLY A 90 -10.72 -5.22 -28.97
CA GLY A 90 -9.78 -5.47 -30.06
C GLY A 90 -9.34 -4.24 -30.88
N SER A 91 -9.24 -3.05 -30.28
CA SER A 91 -8.81 -1.83 -30.96
C SER A 91 -7.30 -1.62 -30.84
N SER A 92 -6.60 -2.18 -31.84
CA SER A 92 -5.30 -1.77 -32.39
C SER A 92 -4.08 -1.66 -31.46
N ARG A 93 -2.98 -2.27 -31.94
CA ARG A 93 -1.60 -2.21 -31.45
C ARG A 93 -0.97 -0.81 -31.56
N SER A 94 -1.59 0.22 -30.99
CA SER A 94 -1.08 1.59 -31.08
C SER A 94 -0.34 2.00 -29.81
N LYS A 95 1.00 1.88 -29.85
CA LYS A 95 2.03 2.57 -29.06
C LYS A 95 1.89 2.56 -27.52
N SER A 96 2.70 1.67 -26.94
CA SER A 96 2.98 1.35 -25.54
C SER A 96 3.39 2.50 -24.59
N LYS A 97 3.21 3.79 -24.90
CA LYS A 97 3.75 4.89 -24.05
C LYS A 97 2.72 5.79 -23.37
N ASP A 98 1.47 5.84 -23.85
CA ASP A 98 0.46 6.80 -23.36
C ASP A 98 -0.88 6.13 -23.02
N LYS A 99 -0.88 4.91 -22.46
CA LYS A 99 -2.13 4.26 -22.05
C LYS A 99 -2.65 4.89 -20.76
N LYS A 100 -3.57 5.85 -20.91
CA LYS A 100 -4.27 6.50 -19.79
C LYS A 100 -5.31 5.55 -19.21
N TYR A 101 -5.19 5.24 -17.92
CA TYR A 101 -6.20 4.48 -17.18
C TYR A 101 -7.21 5.44 -16.55
N THR A 102 -8.48 5.05 -16.58
CA THR A 102 -9.57 5.80 -15.95
C THR A 102 -10.29 4.85 -15.00
N LEU A 103 -10.43 5.25 -13.73
CA LEU A 103 -11.18 4.48 -12.74
C LEU A 103 -12.68 4.68 -12.98
N THR A 104 -13.40 3.61 -13.34
CA THR A 104 -14.85 3.64 -13.56
C THR A 104 -15.61 2.78 -12.56
N MET A 105 -16.93 2.96 -12.48
CA MET A 105 -17.79 2.12 -11.62
C MET A 105 -17.74 0.63 -12.00
N GLU A 106 -17.51 0.31 -13.27
CA GLU A 106 -17.39 -1.07 -13.76
C GLU A 106 -16.14 -1.76 -13.20
N ASP A 107 -15.07 -0.99 -13.00
CA ASP A 107 -13.79 -1.50 -12.49
C ASP A 107 -13.79 -1.53 -10.95
N LEU A 108 -14.41 -0.51 -10.33
CA LEU A 108 -14.43 -0.34 -8.87
C LEU A 108 -15.45 -1.24 -8.15
N THR A 109 -16.62 -1.48 -8.75
CA THR A 109 -17.67 -2.31 -8.13
C THR A 109 -17.22 -3.74 -7.84
N PRO A 110 -16.63 -4.49 -8.80
CA PRO A 110 -16.13 -5.83 -8.51
C PRO A 110 -14.98 -5.80 -7.49
N ALA A 111 -14.05 -4.84 -7.58
CA ALA A 111 -12.96 -4.70 -6.62
C ALA A 111 -13.50 -4.52 -5.19
N LEU A 112 -14.50 -3.66 -4.98
CA LEU A 112 -15.11 -3.45 -3.66
C LEU A 112 -15.90 -4.66 -3.16
N ALA A 113 -16.51 -5.43 -4.07
CA ALA A 113 -17.27 -6.63 -3.71
C ALA A 113 -16.39 -7.71 -3.07
N GLU A 114 -15.12 -7.81 -3.44
CA GLU A 114 -14.14 -8.73 -2.83
C GLU A 114 -13.87 -8.40 -1.35
N TYR A 115 -14.01 -7.13 -0.97
CA TYR A 115 -13.91 -6.66 0.42
C TYR A 115 -15.27 -6.62 1.15
N GLY A 116 -16.33 -7.18 0.55
CA GLY A 116 -17.68 -7.20 1.12
C GLY A 116 -18.41 -5.86 1.07
N ILE A 117 -17.92 -4.88 0.30
CA ILE A 117 -18.52 -3.56 0.15
C ILE A 117 -19.44 -3.57 -1.06
N ASN A 118 -20.74 -3.38 -0.82
CA ASN A 118 -21.75 -3.40 -1.87
C ASN A 118 -22.08 -2.00 -2.40
N VAL A 119 -21.86 -1.77 -3.69
CA VAL A 119 -22.16 -0.49 -4.34
C VAL A 119 -23.38 -0.60 -5.24
N LYS A 120 -24.49 0.03 -4.81
CA LYS A 120 -25.74 0.11 -5.59
C LYS A 120 -25.94 1.53 -6.12
N LYS A 121 -25.14 1.92 -7.13
CA LYS A 121 -25.33 3.21 -7.81
C LYS A 121 -26.12 2.99 -9.10
N PRO A 122 -27.38 3.48 -9.21
CA PRO A 122 -28.12 3.38 -10.46
C PRO A 122 -27.47 4.26 -11.54
N HIS A 123 -27.57 3.84 -12.80
CA HIS A 123 -27.00 4.61 -13.92
C HIS A 123 -27.71 5.96 -14.11
N TYR A 124 -29.01 6.01 -13.81
CA TYR A 124 -29.84 7.19 -13.89
C TYR A 124 -30.86 7.19 -12.74
N PHE A 125 -31.27 8.37 -12.30
CA PHE A 125 -32.43 8.52 -11.43
C PHE A 125 -33.68 8.62 -12.31
N THR A 126 -34.71 7.83 -12.01
CA THR A 126 -36.08 8.01 -12.54
C THR A 126 -36.94 8.66 -11.49
#